data_AF-A0A8T3Z9L2-F1
#
_entry.id   AF-A0A8T3Z9L2-F1
#
_cell.length_a   1.000
_cell.length_b   1.000
_cell.length_c   1.000
_cell.angle_alpha   90.00
_cell.angle_beta   90.00
_cell.angle_gamma   90.00
#
_symmetry.space_group_name_H-M   'P 1'
#
loop_
_entity.id
_entity.type
_entity.pdbx_description
1 polymer ?
#
loop_
_entity_poly.entity_id
_entity_poly.type
_entity_poly.pdbx_seq_one_letter_code
_entity_poly.pdbx_strand_id
1 'polypeptide(L)'
;MKVEEGYMTNLTKFYMVVLLRERPKHGYELIEELGRRTGKKPSAGQIYPLLRNLERKKFVVAETKGTKGKVKKVYSLTHEGRKLSSSLLGRFSDLLTTAIQQKLKTCAHCECEIYRGAYRGKIGKKILNFCCRSCAASYHHA
;
A
#
# COMPACT_ATOMS: atom_id res chain seq x y z
N MET A 1 14.80 -24.59 11.40
CA MET A 1 14.63 -23.35 12.20
C MET A 1 13.14 -23.08 12.37
N LYS A 2 12.65 -23.09 13.61
CA LYS A 2 11.28 -22.67 13.93
C LYS A 2 11.20 -21.15 13.71
N VAL A 3 10.30 -20.72 12.84
CA VAL A 3 10.04 -19.30 12.60
C VAL A 3 9.34 -18.75 13.85
N GLU A 4 9.96 -17.75 14.48
CA GLU A 4 9.47 -17.12 15.72
C GLU A 4 8.04 -16.60 15.59
N GLU A 5 7.21 -16.98 16.56
CA GLU A 5 5.78 -16.66 16.73
C GLU A 5 5.50 -15.18 17.12
N GLY A 6 6.38 -14.25 16.74
CA GLY A 6 6.32 -12.83 17.13
C GLY A 6 6.36 -11.81 16.00
N TYR A 7 6.71 -12.20 14.77
CA TYR A 7 6.88 -11.26 13.65
C TYR A 7 5.56 -10.97 12.92
N MET A 8 4.68 -10.21 13.57
CA MET A 8 3.78 -9.33 12.81
C MET A 8 4.65 -8.27 12.12
N THR A 9 4.71 -8.29 10.79
CA THR A 9 5.45 -7.27 10.05
C THR A 9 4.79 -5.91 10.31
N ASN A 10 5.60 -4.86 10.49
CA ASN A 10 5.08 -3.49 10.55
C ASN A 10 4.20 -3.16 9.33
N LEU A 11 4.44 -3.84 8.21
CA LEU A 11 3.64 -3.79 7.00
C LEU A 11 2.18 -4.25 7.21
N THR A 12 1.92 -5.34 7.94
CA THR A 12 0.54 -5.78 8.23
C THR A 12 -0.21 -4.73 9.05
N LYS A 13 0.46 -4.13 10.05
CA LYS A 13 -0.13 -3.07 10.89
C LYS A 13 -0.47 -1.84 10.05
N PHE A 14 0.48 -1.41 9.22
CA PHE A 14 0.31 -0.32 8.27
C PHE A 14 -0.87 -0.59 7.32
N TYR A 15 -0.90 -1.76 6.70
CA TYR A 15 -1.90 -2.07 5.69
C TYR A 15 -3.30 -2.17 6.30
N MET A 16 -3.43 -2.67 7.53
CA MET A 16 -4.70 -2.66 8.25
C MET A 16 -5.27 -1.24 8.42
N VAL A 17 -4.42 -0.27 8.80
CA VAL A 17 -4.83 1.13 8.93
C VAL A 17 -5.26 1.70 7.59
N VAL A 18 -4.56 1.36 6.50
CA VAL A 18 -4.94 1.76 5.14
C VAL A 18 -6.30 1.15 4.74
N LEU A 19 -6.55 -0.13 5.02
CA LEU A 19 -7.85 -0.76 4.74
C LEU A 19 -9.01 -0.11 5.51
N LEU A 20 -8.78 0.29 6.76
CA LEU A 20 -9.76 1.04 7.55
C LEU A 20 -9.96 2.49 7.08
N ARG A 21 -8.97 3.06 6.36
CA ARG A 21 -9.09 4.37 5.71
C ARG A 21 -10.03 4.31 4.51
N GLU A 22 -10.00 3.21 3.74
CA GLU A 22 -10.87 3.00 2.57
C GLU A 22 -12.34 3.02 2.98
N ARG A 23 -12.72 2.25 4.02
CA ARG A 23 -14.05 2.26 4.63
C ARG A 23 -14.06 1.51 5.96
N PRO A 24 -15.13 1.64 6.78
CA PRO A 24 -15.34 0.77 7.93
C PRO A 24 -15.40 -0.71 7.52
N LYS A 25 -14.83 -1.59 8.36
CA LYS A 25 -14.71 -3.04 8.08
C LYS A 25 -14.92 -3.89 9.32
N HIS A 26 -15.38 -5.12 9.12
CA HIS A 26 -15.36 -6.15 10.16
C HIS A 26 -13.95 -6.71 10.38
N GLY A 27 -13.66 -7.22 11.58
CA GLY A 27 -12.37 -7.85 11.89
C GLY A 27 -12.04 -9.03 10.96
N TYR A 28 -13.05 -9.85 10.62
CA TYR A 28 -12.89 -10.93 9.65
C TYR A 28 -12.63 -10.44 8.22
N GLU A 29 -13.29 -9.36 7.80
CA GLU A 29 -13.05 -8.76 6.49
C GLU A 29 -11.61 -8.25 6.36
N LEU A 30 -11.06 -7.67 7.44
CA LEU A 30 -9.65 -7.27 7.49
C LEU A 30 -8.70 -8.46 7.32
N ILE A 31 -8.99 -9.59 7.97
CA ILE A 31 -8.19 -10.82 7.85
C ILE A 31 -8.18 -11.33 6.40
N GLU A 32 -9.35 -11.44 5.77
CA GLU A 32 -9.46 -11.91 4.39
C GLU A 32 -8.75 -10.97 3.41
N GLU A 33 -8.98 -9.67 3.53
CA GLU A 33 -8.42 -8.69 2.61
C GLU A 33 -6.89 -8.55 2.77
N LEU A 34 -6.38 -8.60 4.01
CA LEU A 34 -4.93 -8.65 4.25
C LEU A 34 -4.32 -9.91 3.63
N GLY A 35 -4.96 -11.07 3.77
CA GLY A 35 -4.50 -12.31 3.14
C GLY A 35 -4.45 -12.19 1.62
N ARG A 36 -5.54 -11.71 1.01
CA ARG A 36 -5.66 -11.53 -0.45
C ARG A 36 -4.61 -10.57 -1.01
N ARG A 37 -4.37 -9.43 -0.33
CA ARG A 37 -3.46 -8.39 -0.84
C ARG A 37 -1.99 -8.61 -0.51
N THR A 38 -1.67 -9.36 0.55
CA THR A 38 -0.28 -9.60 0.98
C THR A 38 0.24 -11.00 0.67
N GLY A 39 -0.64 -11.91 0.24
CA GLY A 39 -0.32 -13.33 0.02
C GLY A 39 -0.16 -14.14 1.31
N LYS A 40 -0.25 -13.51 2.49
CA LYS A 40 -0.16 -14.18 3.79
C LYS A 40 -1.34 -13.79 4.67
N LYS A 41 -2.24 -14.74 4.92
CA LYS A 41 -3.42 -14.53 5.75
C LYS A 41 -3.03 -14.45 7.24
N PRO A 42 -3.27 -13.31 7.91
CA PRO A 42 -2.99 -13.19 9.34
C PRO A 42 -4.05 -13.95 10.16
N SER A 43 -3.67 -14.46 11.32
CA SER A 43 -4.60 -15.13 12.24
C SER A 43 -5.46 -14.12 13.01
N ALA A 44 -6.59 -14.58 13.55
CA ALA A 44 -7.41 -13.79 14.48
C ALA A 44 -6.58 -13.29 15.69
N GLY A 45 -5.70 -14.15 16.22
CA GLY A 45 -4.78 -13.82 17.31
C GLY A 45 -3.78 -12.71 16.95
N GLN A 46 -3.54 -12.44 15.68
CA GLN A 46 -2.69 -11.34 15.22
C GLN A 46 -3.47 -10.04 15.03
N ILE A 47 -4.71 -10.12 14.54
CA ILE A 47 -5.50 -8.95 14.14
C ILE A 47 -6.25 -8.31 15.30
N TYR A 48 -6.94 -9.09 16.12
CA TYR A 48 -7.78 -8.53 17.17
C TYR A 48 -7.00 -7.81 18.28
N PRO A 49 -5.80 -8.26 18.72
CA PRO A 49 -5.00 -7.47 19.64
C PRO A 49 -4.56 -6.12 19.06
N LEU A 50 -4.30 -6.05 17.74
CA LEU A 50 -3.95 -4.79 17.10
C LEU A 50 -5.13 -3.83 17.08
N LEU A 51 -6.33 -4.30 16.71
CA LEU A 51 -7.54 -3.50 16.74
C LEU A 51 -7.83 -2.96 18.14
N ARG A 52 -7.71 -3.80 19.18
CA ARG A 52 -7.83 -3.37 20.58
C ARG A 52 -6.79 -2.31 20.96
N ASN A 53 -5.56 -2.42 20.46
CA ASN A 53 -4.52 -1.42 20.71
C ASN A 53 -4.85 -0.07 20.05
N LEU A 54 -5.29 -0.10 18.79
CA LEU A 54 -5.69 1.10 18.05
C LEU A 54 -6.93 1.76 18.68
N GLU A 55 -7.88 0.97 19.17
CA GLU A 55 -9.06 1.42 19.90
C GLU A 55 -8.67 2.08 21.24
N ARG A 56 -7.82 1.43 22.04
CA ARG A 56 -7.28 2.02 23.28
C ARG A 56 -6.53 3.33 23.04
N LYS A 57 -5.83 3.45 21.91
CA LYS A 57 -5.14 4.67 21.48
C LYS A 57 -6.06 5.69 20.79
N LYS A 58 -7.38 5.43 20.74
CA LYS A 58 -8.40 6.30 20.12
C LYS A 58 -8.20 6.56 18.63
N PHE A 59 -7.42 5.73 17.93
CA PHE A 59 -7.26 5.80 16.47
C PHE A 59 -8.37 5.06 15.72
N VAL A 60 -9.00 4.09 16.38
CA VAL A 60 -10.11 3.30 15.83
C VAL A 60 -11.27 3.36 16.80
N VAL A 61 -12.49 3.38 16.28
CA VAL A 61 -13.72 3.13 17.06
C VAL A 61 -14.36 1.83 16.56
N ALA A 62 -14.87 1.04 17.50
CA ALA A 62 -15.63 -0.17 17.20
C ALA A 62 -17.11 0.06 17.49
N GLU A 63 -17.94 -0.03 16.45
CA GLU A 63 -19.39 -0.01 16.57
C GLU A 63 -19.94 -1.42 16.50
N THR A 64 -20.84 -1.72 17.41
CA THR A 64 -21.55 -3.00 17.43
C THR A 64 -22.76 -2.90 16.51
N LYS A 65 -22.76 -3.64 15.39
CA LYS A 65 -23.90 -3.68 14.46
C LYS A 65 -24.52 -5.09 14.39
N GLY A 66 -25.85 -5.16 14.47
CA GLY A 66 -26.63 -6.39 14.30
C GLY A 66 -27.82 -6.52 15.27
N THR A 67 -28.71 -7.47 14.99
CA THR A 67 -29.83 -7.89 15.86
C THR A 67 -29.56 -9.27 16.48
N LYS A 68 -30.29 -9.58 17.57
CA LYS A 68 -30.17 -10.78 18.44
C LYS A 68 -29.43 -11.97 17.79
N GLY A 69 -28.23 -12.27 18.30
CA GLY A 69 -27.47 -13.49 17.98
C GLY A 69 -26.34 -13.35 16.95
N LYS A 70 -26.33 -12.29 16.11
CA LYS A 70 -25.24 -12.05 15.13
C LYS A 70 -24.64 -10.66 15.28
N VAL A 71 -24.18 -10.37 16.48
CA VAL A 71 -23.52 -9.10 16.81
C VAL A 71 -22.11 -9.09 16.21
N LYS A 72 -21.83 -8.17 15.27
CA LYS A 72 -20.50 -8.01 14.68
C LYS A 72 -19.96 -6.61 14.96
N LYS A 73 -18.71 -6.55 15.43
CA LYS A 73 -17.98 -5.28 15.54
C LYS A 73 -17.56 -4.79 14.15
N VAL A 74 -17.87 -3.53 13.86
CA VAL A 74 -17.39 -2.77 12.70
C VAL A 74 -16.38 -1.77 13.22
N TYR A 75 -15.18 -1.81 12.66
CA TYR A 75 -14.09 -0.90 13.02
C TYR A 75 -14.01 0.23 12.00
N SER A 76 -13.81 1.45 12.46
CA SER A 76 -13.59 2.63 11.61
C SER A 76 -12.50 3.53 12.19
N LEU A 77 -11.79 4.28 11.34
CA LEU A 77 -10.83 5.27 11.81
C LEU A 77 -11.54 6.47 12.40
N THR A 78 -11.03 6.95 13.54
CA THR A 78 -11.38 8.27 14.07
C THR A 78 -10.68 9.37 13.27
N HIS A 79 -10.94 10.64 13.60
CA HIS A 79 -10.20 11.77 13.03
C HIS A 79 -8.68 11.63 13.25
N GLU A 80 -8.27 11.32 14.47
CA GLU A 80 -6.86 11.07 14.80
C GLU A 80 -6.32 9.83 14.09
N GLY A 81 -7.15 8.79 13.92
CA GLY A 81 -6.81 7.62 13.11
C GLY A 81 -6.54 7.96 11.64
N ARG A 82 -7.31 8.89 11.07
CA ARG A 82 -7.09 9.37 9.70
C ARG A 82 -5.80 10.19 9.58
N LYS A 83 -5.47 11.02 10.57
CA LYS A 83 -4.18 11.74 10.62
C LYS A 83 -3.01 10.77 10.70
N LEU A 84 -3.09 9.76 11.58
CA LEU A 84 -2.10 8.68 11.68
C LEU A 84 -1.93 7.98 10.33
N SER A 85 -3.05 7.61 9.70
CA SER A 85 -3.04 6.96 8.38
C SER A 85 -2.37 7.83 7.31
N SER A 86 -2.64 9.13 7.28
CA SER A 86 -2.00 10.06 6.33
C SER A 86 -0.50 10.16 6.57
N SER A 87 -0.07 10.26 7.83
CA SER A 87 1.35 10.32 8.18
C SER A 87 2.10 9.03 7.79
N LEU A 88 1.49 7.87 8.05
CA LEU A 88 2.05 6.58 7.65
C LEU A 88 2.17 6.45 6.13
N LEU A 89 1.14 6.86 5.38
CA LEU A 89 1.17 6.86 3.91
C LEU A 89 2.26 7.78 3.37
N GLY A 90 2.43 8.97 3.94
CA GLY A 90 3.50 9.90 3.57
C GLY A 90 4.88 9.28 3.74
N ARG A 91 5.19 8.76 4.94
CA ARG A 91 6.47 8.09 5.23
C ARG A 91 6.75 6.91 4.30
N PHE A 92 5.70 6.14 3.98
CA PHE A 92 5.82 5.03 3.05
C PHE A 92 6.07 5.50 1.62
N SER A 93 5.40 6.58 1.20
CA SER A 93 5.63 7.23 -0.09
C SER A 93 7.07 7.70 -0.21
N ASP A 94 7.62 8.35 0.82
CA ASP A 94 9.01 8.84 0.81
C ASP A 94 10.00 7.68 0.61
N LEU A 95 9.82 6.59 1.37
CA LEU A 95 10.63 5.38 1.24
C LEU A 95 10.52 4.76 -0.16
N LEU A 96 9.31 4.66 -0.70
CA LEU A 96 9.09 4.15 -2.05
C LEU A 96 9.74 5.04 -3.10
N THR A 97 9.60 6.36 -2.99
CA THR A 97 10.22 7.33 -3.90
C THR A 97 11.73 7.12 -3.93
N THR A 98 12.40 7.05 -2.77
CA THR A 98 13.85 6.79 -2.72
C THR A 98 14.22 5.45 -3.37
N ALA A 99 13.46 4.38 -3.07
CA ALA A 99 13.72 3.06 -3.65
C ALA A 99 13.46 2.98 -5.16
N ILE A 100 12.56 3.83 -5.66
CA ILE A 100 12.16 3.88 -7.07
C ILE A 100 13.08 4.79 -7.89
N GLN A 101 13.54 5.91 -7.32
CA GLN A 101 14.37 6.90 -8.00
C GLN A 101 15.58 6.28 -8.72
N GLN A 102 16.25 5.31 -8.09
CA GLN A 102 17.40 4.61 -8.69
C GLN A 102 17.05 3.76 -9.93
N LYS A 103 15.77 3.50 -10.15
CA LYS A 103 15.24 2.65 -11.24
C LYS A 103 14.47 3.46 -12.28
N LEU A 104 14.36 4.78 -12.09
CA LEU A 104 13.73 5.66 -13.07
C LEU A 104 14.66 5.83 -14.27
N LYS A 105 14.06 5.81 -15.45
CA LYS A 105 14.72 6.15 -16.71
C LYS A 105 14.06 7.40 -17.25
N THR A 106 14.81 8.25 -17.93
CA THR A 106 14.23 9.43 -18.58
C THR A 106 13.86 9.10 -20.02
N CYS A 107 12.67 9.53 -20.45
CA CYS A 107 12.31 9.48 -21.86
C CYS A 107 13.21 10.41 -22.67
N ALA A 108 13.81 9.92 -23.76
CA ALA A 108 14.69 10.75 -24.60
C ALA A 108 13.95 11.89 -25.34
N HIS A 109 12.61 11.80 -25.51
CA HIS A 109 11.83 12.79 -26.25
C HIS A 109 11.11 13.79 -25.35
N CYS A 110 10.24 13.33 -24.43
CA CYS A 110 9.42 14.22 -23.60
C CYS A 110 9.94 14.41 -22.16
N GLU A 111 11.13 13.86 -21.86
CA GLU A 111 11.83 14.00 -20.58
C GLU A 111 11.09 13.47 -19.33
N CYS A 112 9.95 12.79 -19.50
CA CYS A 112 9.25 12.22 -18.34
C CYS A 112 10.05 11.07 -17.69
N GLU A 113 9.89 10.91 -16.38
CA GLU A 113 10.42 9.78 -15.62
C GLU A 113 9.60 8.50 -15.86
N ILE A 114 10.28 7.41 -16.21
CA ILE A 114 9.69 6.13 -16.55
C ILE A 114 9.99 5.14 -15.42
N TYR A 115 8.96 4.77 -14.66
CA TYR A 115 9.04 3.71 -13.67
C TYR A 115 8.59 2.38 -14.24
N ARG A 116 9.55 1.44 -14.37
CA ARG A 116 9.37 0.10 -14.97
C ARG A 116 8.90 0.15 -16.43
N GLY A 117 9.49 -0.72 -17.26
CA GLY A 117 9.27 -0.65 -18.71
C GLY A 117 10.00 0.54 -19.35
N ALA A 118 9.90 0.59 -20.67
CA ALA A 118 10.26 1.67 -21.60
C ALA A 118 10.15 1.06 -23.00
N TYR A 119 9.63 1.80 -23.96
CA TYR A 119 9.85 1.46 -25.36
C TYR A 119 11.32 1.72 -25.68
N ARG A 120 12.04 0.69 -26.14
CA ARG A 120 13.46 0.80 -26.49
C ARG A 120 13.59 1.02 -28.00
N GLY A 121 14.03 2.21 -28.38
CA GLY A 121 14.31 2.56 -29.78
C GLY A 121 15.81 2.55 -30.05
N LYS A 122 16.23 2.01 -31.19
CA LYS A 122 17.61 2.09 -31.65
C LYS A 122 17.76 3.34 -32.53
N ILE A 123 18.66 4.22 -32.11
CA ILE A 123 18.88 5.56 -32.67
C ILE A 123 20.38 5.63 -32.99
N GLY A 124 20.72 5.39 -34.26
CA GLY A 124 22.10 5.11 -34.68
C GLY A 124 22.69 3.87 -33.97
N LYS A 125 23.78 4.06 -33.23
CA LYS A 125 24.44 3.01 -32.42
C LYS A 125 23.94 2.93 -30.97
N LYS A 126 23.13 3.88 -30.50
CA LYS A 126 22.64 3.93 -29.11
C LYS A 126 21.24 3.34 -28.99
N ILE A 127 20.95 2.73 -27.85
CA ILE A 127 19.59 2.33 -27.45
C ILE A 127 19.07 3.40 -26.48
N LEU A 128 17.97 4.05 -26.83
CA LEU A 128 17.32 5.07 -26.01
C LEU A 128 16.02 4.53 -25.40
N ASN A 129 15.62 5.11 -24.26
CA ASN A 129 14.36 4.81 -23.59
C ASN A 129 13.31 5.84 -23.97
N PHE A 130 12.11 5.38 -24.31
CA PHE A 130 10.94 6.21 -24.60
C PHE A 130 9.76 5.76 -23.74
N CYS A 131 8.94 6.70 -23.28
CA CYS A 131 7.77 6.37 -22.46
C CYS A 131 6.66 5.69 -23.28
N CYS A 132 6.58 5.97 -24.59
CA CYS A 132 5.64 5.36 -25.52
C CYS A 132 6.20 5.27 -26.96
N ARG A 133 5.48 4.58 -27.85
CA ARG A 133 5.85 4.47 -29.27
C ARG A 133 5.83 5.82 -29.99
N SER A 134 4.87 6.69 -29.66
CA SER A 134 4.77 8.03 -30.26
C SER A 134 6.00 8.87 -29.93
N CYS A 135 6.47 8.85 -28.68
CA CYS A 135 7.70 9.54 -28.30
C CYS A 135 8.93 9.03 -29.06
N ALA A 136 8.97 7.73 -29.39
CA ALA A 136 10.05 7.19 -30.20
C ALA A 136 9.96 7.61 -31.67
N ALA A 137 8.75 7.70 -32.22
CA ALA A 137 8.51 8.13 -33.60
C ALA A 137 8.78 9.63 -33.80
N SER A 138 8.42 10.46 -32.81
CA SER A 138 8.61 11.91 -32.81
C SER A 138 10.02 12.34 -32.39
N TYR A 139 10.89 11.41 -32.01
CA TYR A 139 12.26 11.72 -31.64
C TYR A 139 13.08 12.01 -32.90
N HIS A 140 13.22 13.29 -33.22
CA HIS A 140 14.09 13.76 -34.29
C HIS A 140 15.51 13.94 -33.75
N HIS A 141 16.48 13.34 -34.44
CA HIS A 141 17.89 13.57 -34.19
C HIS A 141 18.21 15.05 -34.43
N ALA A 142 18.46 15.81 -33.35
CA ALA A 142 19.32 16.98 -33.45
C ALA A 142 20.78 16.53 -33.56
#